data_AF-A0A7J4ULT8-F1
#
_entry.id   AF-A0A7J4ULT8-F1
#
_cell.length_a   1.000
_cell.length_b   1.000
_cell.length_c   1.000
_cell.angle_alpha   90.00
_cell.angle_beta   90.00
_cell.angle_gamma   90.00
#
_symmetry.space_group_name_H-M   'P 1'
#
loop_
_entity.id
_entity.type
_entity.pdbx_description
1 polymer ?
#
loop_
_entity_poly.entity_id
_entity_poly.type
_entity_poly.pdbx_seq_one_letter_code
_entity_poly.pdbx_strand_id
1 'polypeptide(L)' 'MKVGSLFSGIGGIEIGFEKAGFKTEWFIENEPYAQEILKKRFPEAKIYGDVTKVNFNQIP' A
#
# COMPACT_ATOMS: atom_id res chain seq x y z
N MET A 1 -10.92 7.31 -7.79
CA MET A 1 -10.66 5.89 -8.11
C MET A 1 -9.80 5.31 -7.00
N LYS A 2 -10.01 4.04 -6.61
CA LYS A 2 -9.26 3.40 -5.52
C LYS A 2 -8.06 2.63 -6.09
N VAL A 3 -6.96 2.61 -5.34
CA VAL A 3 -5.71 1.93 -5.70
C VAL A 3 -5.31 0.97 -4.59
N GLY A 4 -4.98 -0.25 -4.99
CA GLY A 4 -4.20 -1.19 -4.19
C GLY A 4 -2.79 -1.26 -4.74
N SER A 5 -1.78 -1.19 -3.88
CA SER A 5 -0.39 -1.18 -4.29
C SER A 5 0.30 -2.50 -3.94
N LEU A 6 1.01 -3.07 -4.90
CA LEU A 6 1.83 -4.28 -4.75
C LEU A 6 3.30 -3.91 -4.85
N PHE A 7 4.15 -4.50 -4.01
CA PHE A 7 5.61 -4.24 -4.00
C PHE A 7 5.90 -2.74 -3.81
N SER A 8 5.18 -2.15 -2.87
CA SER A 8 5.02 -0.70 -2.73
C SER A 8 6.30 0.03 -2.32
N GLY A 9 7.27 -0.70 -1.78
CA GLY A 9 8.46 -0.13 -1.17
C GLY A 9 8.06 0.94 -0.18
N ILE A 10 8.60 2.15 -0.35
CA ILE A 10 8.31 3.29 0.54
C ILE A 10 7.13 4.16 0.10
N GLY A 11 6.37 3.76 -0.94
CA GLY A 11 5.15 4.46 -1.35
C GLY A 11 5.34 5.60 -2.35
N GLY A 12 6.38 5.55 -3.18
CA GLY A 12 6.74 6.64 -4.09
C GLY A 12 5.73 6.84 -5.22
N ILE A 13 5.22 5.73 -5.77
CA ILE A 13 4.24 5.74 -6.86
C ILE A 13 2.89 6.24 -6.35
N GLU A 14 2.53 5.85 -5.13
CA GLU A 14 1.24 6.15 -4.51
C GLU A 14 1.11 7.63 -4.16
N ILE A 15 2.22 8.30 -3.80
CA ILE A 15 2.24 9.78 -3.70
C ILE A 15 1.84 10.41 -5.05
N GLY A 16 2.29 9.86 -6.17
CA GLY A 16 1.89 10.29 -7.50
C GLY A 16 0.40 10.07 -7.76
N PHE A 17 -0.12 8.91 -7.36
CA PHE A 17 -1.54 8.59 -7.49
C PHE A 17 -2.43 9.50 -6.62
N GLU A 18 -2.09 9.75 -5.36
CA GLU A 18 -2.82 10.71 -4.50
C GLU A 18 -2.84 12.11 -5.14
N LYS A 19 -1.71 12.57 -5.67
CA LYS A 19 -1.62 13.86 -6.39
C LYS A 19 -2.48 13.90 -7.66
N ALA A 20 -2.75 12.76 -8.27
CA ALA A 20 -3.62 12.64 -9.43
C ALA A 20 -5.11 12.41 -9.06
N GLY A 21 -5.47 12.46 -7.77
CA GLY A 21 -6.85 12.31 -7.31
C GLY A 21 -7.32 10.87 -7.09
N PHE A 22 -6.40 9.92 -7.02
CA PHE A 22 -6.68 8.54 -6.60
C PHE A 22 -6.56 8.43 -5.08
N LYS A 23 -7.18 7.40 -4.49
CA LYS A 23 -7.02 7.07 -3.08
C LYS A 23 -6.40 5.68 -2.93
N THR A 24 -5.29 5.60 -2.22
CA THR A 24 -4.59 4.34 -1.91
C THR A 24 -5.23 3.72 -0.67
N GLU A 25 -5.83 2.55 -0.83
CA GLU A 25 -6.60 1.90 0.25
C GLU A 25 -5.79 0.83 0.97
N TRP A 26 -4.85 0.19 0.26
CA TRP A 26 -4.01 -0.84 0.82
C TRP A 26 -2.68 -1.00 0.08
N PHE A 27 -1.71 -1.56 0.79
CA PHE A 27 -0.37 -1.89 0.34
C PHE A 27 -0.07 -3.37 0.59
N ILE A 28 0.77 -3.96 -0.26
CA ILE A 28 1.43 -5.24 0.00
C ILE A 28 2.94 -5.00 -0.09
N GLU A 29 3.60 -5.04 1.07
CA GLU A 29 5.03 -4.80 1.19
C GLU A 29 5.61 -5.73 2.26
N ASN A 30 6.67 -6.46 1.95
CA ASN A 30 7.24 -7.47 2.82
C ASN A 30 8.35 -6.92 3.74
N GLU A 31 8.98 -5.80 3.37
CA GLU A 31 10.10 -5.23 4.12
C GLU A 31 9.60 -4.35 5.29
N PRO A 32 9.90 -4.71 6.57
CA PRO A 32 9.35 -4.02 7.74
C PRO A 32 9.67 -2.52 7.81
N TYR A 33 10.86 -2.08 7.42
CA TYR A 33 11.22 -0.67 7.48
C TYR A 33 10.42 0.17 6.47
N ALA A 34 10.21 -0.36 5.27
CA ALA A 34 9.34 0.22 4.25
C ALA A 34 7.88 0.31 4.76
N GLN A 35 7.38 -0.72 5.45
CA GLN A 35 6.06 -0.67 6.08
C GLN A 35 5.94 0.47 7.10
N GLU A 36 6.95 0.73 7.94
CA GLU A 36 6.91 1.85 8.89
C GLU A 36 6.84 3.21 8.19
N ILE A 37 7.53 3.35 7.05
CA ILE A 37 7.43 4.55 6.22
C ILE A 37 6.03 4.69 5.62
N LEU A 38 5.46 3.59 5.11
CA LEU A 38 4.10 3.57 4.56
C LEU A 38 3.06 3.94 5.62
N LYS A 39 3.14 3.40 6.84
CA LYS A 39 2.25 3.75 7.97
C LYS A 39 2.28 5.25 8.26
N LYS A 40 3.47 5.86 8.19
CA LYS A 40 3.63 7.31 8.42
C LYS A 40 3.03 8.14 7.29
N ARG A 41 3.21 7.73 6.04
CA ARG A 41 2.75 8.49 4.85
C ARG A 41 1.27 8.32 4.56
N PHE A 42 0.72 7.13 4.82
CA PHE A 42 -0.63 6.70 4.47
C PHE A 42 -1.31 6.01 5.66
N PRO A 43 -1.61 6.75 6.75
CA PRO A 43 -2.07 6.17 8.00
C PRO A 43 -3.43 5.46 7.92
N GLU A 44 -4.24 5.78 6.90
CA GLU A 44 -5.55 5.14 6.67
C GLU A 44 -5.45 3.84 5.86
N ALA A 45 -4.35 3.61 5.17
CA ALA A 45 -4.21 2.48 4.25
C ALA A 45 -3.74 1.23 5.00
N LYS A 46 -4.38 0.10 4.72
CA LYS A 46 -3.99 -1.18 5.32
C LYS A 46 -2.72 -1.72 4.67
N ILE A 47 -1.78 -2.23 5.46
CA ILE A 47 -0.55 -2.83 4.95
C ILE A 47 -0.59 -4.33 5.19
N TYR A 48 -0.47 -5.10 4.10
CA TYR A 48 -0.26 -6.53 4.10
C TYR A 48 1.23 -6.83 3.89
N GLY A 49 1.69 -7.97 4.40
CA GLY A 49 3.08 -8.40 4.32
C GLY A 49 3.39 -9.19 3.04
N ASP A 50 3.91 -10.39 3.21
CA ASP A 50 4.24 -11.33 2.14
C ASP A 50 3.07 -11.55 1.16
N VAL A 51 3.27 -11.14 -0.09
CA VAL A 51 2.28 -11.25 -1.18
C VAL A 51 1.79 -12.68 -1.41
N THR A 52 2.64 -13.69 -1.15
CA THR A 52 2.29 -15.11 -1.33
C THR A 52 1.29 -15.61 -0.30
N LYS A 53 1.11 -14.86 0.81
CA LYS A 53 0.21 -15.19 1.91
C LYS A 53 -1.09 -14.39 1.89
N VAL A 54 -1.25 -13.46 0.95
CA VAL A 54 -2.45 -12.62 0.84
C VAL A 54 -3.55 -13.37 0.11
N ASN A 55 -4.73 -13.41 0.71
CA ASN A 55 -5.94 -13.88 0.04
C ASN A 55 -6.58 -12.73 -0.75
N PHE A 56 -6.37 -12.74 -2.07
CA PHE A 56 -6.87 -11.71 -2.98
C PHE A 56 -8.40 -11.68 -3.12
N ASN A 57 -9.13 -12.69 -2.62
CA ASN A 57 -10.59 -12.63 -2.56
C ASN A 57 -11.12 -11.85 -1.34
N GLN A 58 -10.23 -11.41 -0.44
CA GLN A 58 -10.57 -10.73 0.82
C GLN A 58 -9.99 -9.31 0.91
N ILE A 59 -9.36 -8.83 -0.16
CA ILE A 59 -8.89 -7.44 -0.25
C ILE A 59 -10.02 -6.57 -0.84
N PRO A 60 -10.15 -5.30 -0.41
CA PRO A 60 -11.16 -4.37 -0.90
C PRO A 60 -11.08 -4.07 -2.39
#